data_AF-A0AAJ2KWT0-F1
#
_entry.id   AF-A0AAJ2KWT0-F1
#
_cell.length_a   1.000
_cell.length_b   1.000
_cell.length_c   1.000
_cell.angle_alpha   90.00
_cell.angle_beta   90.00
_cell.angle_gamma   90.00
#
_symmetry.space_group_name_H-M   'P 1'
#
loop_
_entity.id
_entity.type
_entity.pdbx_description
1 polymer ?
#
loop_
_entity_poly.entity_id
_entity_poly.type
_entity_poly.pdbx_seq_one_letter_code
_entity_poly.pdbx_strand_id
1 'polypeptide(L)'
;MTWLTEQCAEISGLEGYAWVMEYGGDHRYHIHAAFYINGQSHRKAWCFWKAIQSLWEDITDGEGYAHRCEPKGHYRVRGERVINFSDRRGREGMQYILSYLGKQSQRTERRIYRVSAVPAPAVSGRRRKRS
;
A
#
# COMPACT_ATOMS: atom_id res chain seq x y z
N MET A 1 -7.47 -4.43 11.23
CA MET A 1 -6.98 -4.40 9.83
C MET A 1 -8.10 -4.45 8.80
N THR A 2 -9.05 -5.39 8.91
CA THR A 2 -10.25 -5.44 8.06
C THR A 2 -11.02 -4.10 8.07
N TRP A 3 -11.33 -3.58 9.27
CA TRP A 3 -11.92 -2.26 9.46
C TRP A 3 -11.10 -1.12 8.82
N LEU A 4 -9.77 -1.15 8.97
CA LEU A 4 -8.89 -0.15 8.36
C LEU A 4 -9.00 -0.19 6.83
N THR A 5 -8.99 -1.38 6.22
CA THR A 5 -9.14 -1.48 4.75
C THR A 5 -10.53 -1.10 4.25
N GLU A 6 -11.58 -1.31 5.04
CA GLU A 6 -12.95 -0.91 4.70
C GLU A 6 -13.11 0.60 4.79
N GLN A 7 -12.65 1.22 5.87
CA GLN A 7 -12.72 2.68 6.05
C GLN A 7 -11.74 3.43 5.14
N CYS A 8 -10.58 2.84 4.82
CA CYS A 8 -9.66 3.41 3.83
C CYS A 8 -10.28 3.50 2.42
N ALA A 9 -11.28 2.69 2.09
CA ALA A 9 -11.97 2.78 0.79
C ALA A 9 -12.67 4.14 0.59
N GLU A 10 -13.01 4.82 1.68
CA GLU A 10 -13.60 6.17 1.67
C GLU A 10 -12.54 7.28 1.49
N ILE A 11 -11.25 6.94 1.60
CA ILE A 11 -10.17 7.91 1.35
C ILE A 11 -10.04 8.09 -0.16
N SER A 12 -10.44 9.28 -0.63
CA SER A 12 -10.33 9.69 -2.04
C SER A 12 -8.98 9.32 -2.64
N GLY A 13 -8.99 8.66 -3.79
CA GLY A 13 -7.79 8.32 -4.55
C GLY A 13 -7.06 7.06 -4.09
N LEU A 14 -7.62 6.25 -3.18
CA LEU A 14 -7.18 4.88 -2.98
C LEU A 14 -7.59 4.00 -4.18
N GLU A 15 -6.61 3.40 -4.85
CA GLU A 15 -6.81 2.52 -6.02
C GLU A 15 -6.68 1.03 -5.66
N GLY A 16 -6.12 0.72 -4.49
CA GLY A 16 -6.03 -0.66 -3.98
C GLY A 16 -5.08 -0.82 -2.81
N TYR A 17 -4.99 -2.04 -2.28
CA TYR A 17 -4.11 -2.37 -1.17
C TYR A 17 -3.67 -3.84 -1.16
N ALA A 18 -2.61 -4.12 -0.41
CA ALA A 18 -2.19 -5.47 -0.04
C ALA A 18 -1.66 -5.45 1.39
N TRP A 19 -2.06 -6.41 2.21
CA TRP A 19 -1.50 -6.55 3.56
C TRP A 19 -1.35 -8.00 3.97
N VAL A 20 -0.41 -8.24 4.88
CA VAL A 20 -0.15 -9.54 5.53
C VAL A 20 0.04 -9.31 7.02
N MET A 21 -0.50 -10.21 7.82
CA MET A 21 -0.26 -10.30 9.25
C MET A 21 0.82 -11.34 9.51
N GLU A 22 1.78 -10.96 10.34
CA GLU A 22 2.88 -11.81 10.79
C GLU A 22 2.87 -11.89 12.32
N TYR A 23 3.47 -12.96 12.84
CA TYR A 23 3.69 -13.16 14.26
C TYR A 23 5.16 -13.56 14.45
N GLY A 24 5.94 -12.70 15.11
CA GLY A 24 7.33 -12.96 15.47
C GLY A 24 7.47 -13.32 16.95
N GLY A 25 8.53 -14.04 17.31
CA GLY A 25 8.84 -14.33 18.72
C GLY A 25 9.13 -13.07 19.54
N ASP A 26 9.85 -12.10 18.95
CA ASP A 26 10.22 -10.84 19.61
C ASP A 26 9.19 -9.72 19.39
N HIS A 27 8.45 -9.80 18.28
CA HIS A 27 7.42 -8.83 17.89
C HIS A 27 6.10 -9.59 17.79
N ARG A 28 5.20 -9.37 18.76
CA ARG A 28 3.79 -9.82 18.71
C ARG A 28 3.15 -9.42 17.37
N TYR A 29 1.92 -9.85 17.12
CA TYR A 29 1.19 -9.60 15.87
C TYR A 29 1.47 -8.21 15.25
N HIS A 30 2.08 -8.19 14.07
CA HIS A 30 2.32 -6.99 13.29
C HIS A 30 1.84 -7.17 11.86
N ILE A 31 1.55 -6.06 11.19
CA ILE A 31 0.98 -6.06 9.85
C ILE A 31 1.90 -5.27 8.93
N HIS A 32 2.26 -5.89 7.81
CA HIS A 32 2.87 -5.19 6.69
C HIS A 32 1.80 -4.87 5.65
N ALA A 33 1.69 -3.60 5.25
CA ALA A 33 0.69 -3.13 4.31
C ALA A 33 1.30 -2.24 3.22
N ALA A 34 0.76 -2.35 2.02
CA ALA A 34 1.01 -1.46 0.89
C ALA A 34 -0.33 -0.93 0.36
N PHE A 35 -0.36 0.37 0.06
CA PHE A 35 -1.54 1.05 -0.49
C PHE A 35 -1.15 1.70 -1.82
N TYR A 36 -1.99 1.53 -2.84
CA TYR A 36 -1.83 2.16 -4.15
C TYR A 36 -2.72 3.37 -4.22
N ILE A 37 -2.13 4.52 -4.50
CA ILE A 37 -2.84 5.79 -4.55
C ILE A 37 -2.77 6.38 -5.95
N ASN A 38 -3.85 7.04 -6.36
CA ASN A 38 -3.92 7.77 -7.61
C ASN A 38 -2.98 8.97 -7.58
N GLY A 39 -1.88 8.87 -8.32
CA GLY A 39 -0.88 9.94 -8.40
C GLY A 39 -1.39 11.25 -9.00
N GLN A 40 -2.55 11.24 -9.69
CA GLN A 40 -3.20 12.48 -10.17
C GLN A 40 -3.88 13.23 -9.03
N SER A 41 -4.50 12.52 -8.08
CA SER A 41 -5.14 13.11 -6.89
C SER A 41 -4.12 13.41 -5.78
N HIS A 42 -3.13 12.53 -5.62
CA HIS A 42 -2.16 12.60 -4.53
C HIS A 42 -0.73 12.58 -5.05
N ARG A 43 -0.14 13.77 -5.22
CA ARG A 43 1.28 13.89 -5.63
C ARG A 43 2.27 13.64 -4.51
N LYS A 44 1.82 13.60 -3.25
CA LYS A 44 2.63 13.35 -2.06
C LYS A 44 1.95 12.28 -1.20
N ALA A 45 2.68 11.20 -0.89
CA ALA A 45 2.16 10.11 -0.06
C ALA A 45 1.91 10.52 1.40
N TRP A 46 2.54 11.61 1.87
CA TRP A 46 2.48 12.05 3.27
C TRP A 46 1.05 12.32 3.78
N CYS A 47 0.23 13.02 3.02
CA CYS A 47 -1.15 13.34 3.43
C CYS A 47 -1.98 12.06 3.59
N PHE A 48 -1.84 11.13 2.64
CA PHE A 48 -2.49 9.83 2.69
C PHE A 48 -1.98 8.98 3.87
N TRP A 49 -0.67 9.00 4.12
CA TRP A 49 -0.06 8.35 5.28
C TRP A 49 -0.65 8.86 6.60
N LYS A 50 -0.75 10.18 6.78
CA LYS A 50 -1.33 10.78 7.99
C LYS A 50 -2.79 10.39 8.18
N ALA A 51 -3.57 10.27 7.11
CA ALA A 51 -4.95 9.79 7.17
C ALA A 51 -5.01 8.34 7.65
N ILE A 52 -4.18 7.45 7.08
CA ILE A 52 -4.10 6.05 7.54
C ILE A 52 -3.66 5.96 8.99
N GLN A 53 -2.66 6.74 9.40
CA GLN A 53 -2.15 6.74 10.76
C GLN A 53 -3.26 7.12 11.75
N SER A 54 -3.96 8.23 11.50
CA SER A 54 -5.07 8.68 12.36
C SER A 54 -6.16 7.63 12.44
N LEU A 55 -6.55 7.06 11.29
CA LEU A 55 -7.59 6.04 11.23
C LEU A 55 -7.20 4.76 11.99
N TRP A 56 -5.91 4.39 11.94
CA TRP A 56 -5.41 3.25 12.70
C TRP A 56 -5.40 3.52 14.21
N GLU A 57 -4.95 4.70 14.62
CA GLU A 57 -5.01 5.14 16.02
C GLU A 57 -6.47 5.10 16.52
N ASP A 58 -7.42 5.63 15.75
CA ASP A 58 -8.85 5.60 16.11
C ASP A 58 -9.42 4.17 16.22
N ILE A 59 -9.14 3.30 15.23
CA ILE A 59 -9.61 1.89 15.22
C ILE A 59 -9.06 1.09 16.40
N THR A 60 -7.88 1.46 16.87
CA THR A 60 -7.18 0.76 17.95
C THR A 60 -7.34 1.44 19.30
N ASP A 61 -8.21 2.46 19.40
CA ASP A 61 -8.43 3.23 20.62
C ASP A 61 -7.10 3.80 21.19
N GLY A 62 -6.21 4.23 20.30
CA GLY A 62 -4.89 4.79 20.61
C GLY A 62 -3.78 3.78 20.92
N GLU A 63 -4.09 2.48 21.03
CA GLU A 63 -3.11 1.44 21.38
C GLU A 63 -2.23 1.00 20.18
N GLY A 64 -2.68 1.27 18.96
CA GLY A 64 -2.03 0.84 17.73
C GLY A 64 -1.01 1.84 17.20
N TYR A 65 0.15 1.33 16.80
CA TYR A 65 1.22 2.13 16.19
C TYR A 65 1.34 1.80 14.71
N ALA A 66 1.53 2.85 13.89
CA ALA A 66 1.78 2.71 12.46
C ALA A 66 3.12 3.37 12.11
N HIS A 67 3.97 2.65 11.36
CA HIS A 67 5.25 3.17 10.89
C HIS A 67 5.28 3.25 9.36
N ARG A 68 5.71 4.41 8.86
CA ARG A 68 5.94 4.65 7.43
C ARG A 68 7.29 4.09 7.03
N CYS A 69 7.36 3.38 5.90
CA CYS A 69 8.64 2.99 5.31
C CYS A 69 9.26 4.19 4.58
N GLU A 70 10.12 4.93 5.27
CA GLU A 70 10.80 6.08 4.66
C GLU A 70 11.84 5.62 3.62
N PRO A 71 11.87 6.22 2.42
CA PRO A 71 12.86 5.84 1.40
C PRO A 71 14.30 6.09 1.89
N LYS A 72 15.04 5.02 2.16
CA LYS A 72 16.48 5.08 2.50
C LYS A 72 17.34 4.98 1.25
N GLY A 73 18.52 5.60 1.25
CA GLY A 73 19.43 5.63 0.09
C GLY A 73 19.90 4.25 -0.40
N HIS A 74 19.92 3.25 0.48
CA HIS A 74 20.28 1.87 0.13
C HIS A 74 19.11 1.04 -0.40
N TYR A 75 17.88 1.57 -0.42
CA TYR A 75 16.75 0.86 -0.99
C TYR A 75 16.82 0.88 -2.52
N ARG A 76 16.83 -0.32 -3.11
CA ARG A 76 16.87 -0.52 -4.57
C ARG A 76 15.66 0.10 -5.27
N VAL A 77 14.52 0.19 -4.58
CA VAL A 77 13.27 0.78 -5.09
C VAL A 77 12.69 1.70 -4.03
N ARG A 78 12.23 2.89 -4.42
CA ARG A 78 11.54 3.85 -3.55
C ARG A 78 10.04 3.60 -3.60
N GLY A 79 9.44 3.16 -2.49
CA GLY A 79 8.02 2.79 -2.42
C GLY A 79 7.04 3.95 -2.62
N GLU A 80 7.46 5.18 -2.36
CA GLU A 80 6.59 6.37 -2.45
C GLU A 80 6.68 7.10 -3.80
N ARG A 81 7.42 6.54 -4.75
CA ARG A 81 7.57 7.16 -6.06
C ARG A 81 6.27 7.04 -6.83
N VAL A 82 5.77 8.17 -7.34
CA VAL A 82 4.70 8.17 -8.34
C VAL A 82 5.22 7.54 -9.63
N ILE A 83 4.60 6.44 -10.04
CA ILE A 83 4.97 5.66 -11.22
C ILE A 83 3.88 5.84 -12.28
N ASN A 84 4.29 6.18 -13.50
CA ASN A 84 3.36 6.19 -14.63
C ASN A 84 2.97 4.75 -14.99
N PHE A 85 1.72 4.52 -15.36
CA PHE A 85 1.27 3.21 -15.84
C PHE A 85 2.15 2.62 -16.96
N SER A 86 2.65 3.46 -17.88
CA SER A 86 3.54 3.02 -18.97
C SER A 86 4.97 2.73 -18.51
N ASP A 87 5.38 3.14 -17.30
CA ASP A 87 6.71 2.88 -16.74
C ASP A 87 6.79 1.43 -16.22
N ARG A 88 7.14 0.53 -17.14
CA ARG A 88 7.31 -0.90 -16.83
C ARG A 88 8.33 -1.13 -15.71
N ARG A 89 9.47 -0.43 -15.72
CA ARG A 89 10.53 -0.60 -14.73
C ARG A 89 10.08 -0.14 -13.34
N GLY A 90 9.32 0.95 -13.28
CA GLY A 90 8.65 1.39 -12.05
C GLY A 90 7.70 0.32 -11.51
N ARG A 91 6.84 -0.24 -12.37
CA ARG A 91 5.90 -1.30 -11.97
C ARG A 91 6.59 -2.58 -11.49
N GLU A 92 7.66 -3.02 -12.15
CA GLU A 92 8.49 -4.14 -11.69
C GLU A 92 9.13 -3.85 -10.32
N GLY A 93 9.54 -2.59 -10.09
CA GLY A 93 10.02 -2.14 -8.78
C GLY A 93 8.96 -2.26 -7.69
N MET A 94 7.70 -1.92 -7.99
CA MET A 94 6.60 -2.09 -7.03
C MET A 94 6.33 -3.56 -6.72
N GLN A 95 6.31 -4.42 -7.75
CA GLN A 95 6.20 -5.88 -7.56
C GLN A 95 7.34 -6.43 -6.69
N TYR A 96 8.55 -5.91 -6.88
CA TYR A 96 9.69 -6.23 -6.03
C TYR A 96 9.43 -5.83 -4.57
N ILE A 97 8.93 -4.63 -4.28
CA ILE A 97 8.58 -4.23 -2.90
C ILE A 97 7.51 -5.17 -2.31
N LEU A 98 6.48 -5.54 -3.07
CA LEU A 98 5.45 -6.47 -2.58
C LEU A 98 6.01 -7.86 -2.27
N SER A 99 7.00 -8.32 -3.04
CA SER A 99 7.67 -9.59 -2.76
C SER A 99 8.38 -9.59 -1.41
N TYR A 100 8.75 -8.42 -0.88
CA TYR A 100 9.33 -8.27 0.46
C TYR A 100 8.28 -8.37 1.56
N LEU A 101 7.04 -7.91 1.33
CA LEU A 101 5.92 -8.21 2.25
C LEU A 101 5.71 -9.73 2.35
N GLY A 102 6.06 -10.48 1.29
CA GLY A 102 5.97 -11.93 1.24
C GLY A 102 7.27 -12.67 1.56
N LYS A 103 8.31 -12.03 2.13
CA LYS A 103 9.59 -12.71 2.39
C LYS A 103 9.43 -13.85 3.39
N GLN A 104 10.12 -14.95 3.12
CA GLN A 104 9.94 -16.22 3.84
C GLN A 104 10.66 -16.28 5.20
N SER A 105 11.53 -15.33 5.53
CA SER A 105 12.25 -15.30 6.80
C SER A 105 11.38 -14.90 8.01
N GLN A 106 10.13 -14.49 7.77
CA GLN A 106 9.15 -14.11 8.81
C GLN A 106 7.90 -15.03 8.75
N ARG A 107 8.13 -16.32 8.47
CA ARG A 107 7.06 -17.30 8.26
C ARG A 107 6.41 -17.74 9.56
N THR A 108 5.15 -17.35 9.74
CA THR A 108 4.18 -18.14 10.53
C THR A 108 3.71 -19.34 9.71
N GLU A 109 3.34 -20.45 10.37
CA GLU A 109 2.80 -21.64 9.68
C GLU A 109 1.55 -21.35 8.85
N ARG A 110 0.76 -20.33 9.23
CA ARG A 110 -0.43 -19.87 8.51
C ARG A 110 -0.32 -18.39 8.18
N ARG A 111 -0.45 -18.05 6.90
CA ARG A 111 -0.52 -16.67 6.41
C ARG A 111 -1.94 -16.15 6.47
N ILE A 112 -2.14 -15.06 7.21
CA ILE A 112 -3.36 -14.26 7.14
C ILE A 112 -3.02 -13.02 6.31
N TYR A 113 -3.61 -12.90 5.13
CA TYR A 113 -3.35 -11.80 4.21
C TYR A 113 -4.62 -11.42 3.43
N ARG A 114 -4.63 -10.22 2.86
CA ARG A 114 -5.67 -9.79 1.91
C ARG A 114 -5.06 -8.87 0.85
N VAL A 115 -5.60 -8.96 -0.35
CA VAL A 115 -5.29 -8.05 -1.47
C VAL A 115 -6.60 -7.50 -2.02
N SER A 116 -6.62 -6.23 -2.42
CA SER A 116 -7.77 -5.65 -3.10
C SER A 116 -7.94 -6.27 -4.49
N ALA A 117 -9.17 -6.33 -4.97
CA ALA A 117 -9.41 -6.59 -6.39
C ALA A 117 -8.78 -5.47 -7.23
N VAL A 118 -8.05 -5.84 -8.28
CA VAL A 118 -7.54 -4.87 -9.27
C VAL A 118 -8.53 -4.88 -10.43
N PRO A 119 -9.24 -3.77 -10.72
CA PRO A 119 -10.16 -3.73 -11.84
C PRO A 119 -9.41 -3.96 -13.15
N ALA A 120 -10.08 -4.60 -14.12
CA ALA A 120 -9.51 -4.82 -15.44
C ALA A 120 -9.12 -3.47 -16.09
N PRO A 121 -8.03 -3.40 -16.88
CA PRO A 121 -7.62 -2.17 -17.52
C PRO A 121 -8.76 -1.58 -18.35
N ALA A 122 -9.20 -0.36 -18.02
CA ALA A 122 -10.12 0.38 -18.87
C ALA A 122 -9.38 0.80 -20.15
N VAL A 123 -9.56 0.05 -21.24
CA VAL A 123 -8.92 0.34 -22.55
C VAL A 123 -9.49 1.59 -23.23
N SER A 124 -10.51 2.21 -22.62
CA SER A 124 -11.11 3.46 -23.07
C SER A 124 -10.21 4.65 -22.71
N GLY A 125 -9.22 4.92 -23.55
CA GLY A 125 -8.52 6.21 -23.51
C GLY A 125 -9.50 7.38 -23.66
N ARG A 126 -9.21 8.52 -23.03
CA ARG A 126 -10.00 9.75 -23.20
C ARG A 126 -9.97 10.14 -24.69
N ARG A 127 -11.12 10.08 -25.37
CA ARG A 127 -11.27 10.48 -26.78
C ARG A 127 -10.80 11.93 -26.92
N ARG A 128 -9.68 12.17 -27.62
CA ARG A 128 -9.22 13.53 -27.92
C ARG A 128 -10.27 14.16 -28.84
N LYS A 129 -10.86 15.30 -28.44
CA LYS A 129 -11.62 16.13 -29.38
C LYS A 129 -10.63 16.64 -30.43
N ARG A 130 -10.90 16.39 -31.71
CA ARG A 130 -10.19 17.08 -32.79
C ARG A 130 -10.60 18.55 -32.73
N SER A 131 -9.62 19.43 -32.61
CA SER A 131 -9.74 20.86 -32.94
C SER A 131 -9.88 21.02 -34.45
#